data_AF-A0A976ICP2-F1
#
_entry.id   AF-A0A976ICP2-F1
#
_cell.length_a   1.000
_cell.length_b   1.000
_cell.length_c   1.000
_cell.angle_alpha   90.00
_cell.angle_beta   90.00
_cell.angle_gamma   90.00
#
_symmetry.space_group_name_H-M   'P 1'
#
loop_
_entity.id
_entity.type
_entity.pdbx_description
1 polymer ?
#
loop_
_entity_poly.entity_id
_entity_poly.type
_entity_poly.pdbx_seq_one_letter_code
_entity_poly.pdbx_strand_id
1 'polypeptide(L)'
;MTDCAVAILVASPLDFEATYALVHDAQHIDFLQQVCRIHGSLEENLTRRPPRLRLALEEVVVGVQKGFLRLESALKNNDRDDHSKSINSIVERAIRTLVGADTDCRDFDDDFKWKLSLQRRERLQIFHDLWNKGYIVTFGSKFGADFLIYKDSPKHAHAVALIVVKGFEEEFARVDIVSFCRIAKMVKKQLVFASVRTLKERECESERADEKTDSLLDVTSSDVVYVSLTHALLVSRQDESGDTM
;
A
#
# COMPACT_ATOMS: atom_id res chain seq x y z
N MET A 1 -26.25 -4.73 -12.65
CA MET A 1 -24.92 -4.18 -12.32
C MET A 1 -24.60 -4.70 -10.93
N THR A 2 -23.49 -5.41 -10.77
CA THR A 2 -23.05 -5.88 -9.45
C THR A 2 -22.39 -4.71 -8.74
N ASP A 3 -22.98 -4.26 -7.63
CA ASP A 3 -22.43 -3.12 -6.86
C ASP A 3 -21.33 -3.55 -5.88
N CYS A 4 -21.14 -4.86 -5.70
CA CYS A 4 -20.16 -5.44 -4.79
C CYS A 4 -19.60 -6.74 -5.38
N ALA A 5 -18.28 -6.90 -5.34
CA ALA A 5 -17.59 -8.14 -5.71
C ALA A 5 -17.36 -9.00 -4.46
N VAL A 6 -17.44 -10.32 -4.63
CA VAL A 6 -17.11 -11.28 -3.57
C VAL A 6 -15.75 -11.90 -3.84
N ALA A 7 -14.88 -11.89 -2.83
CA ALA A 7 -13.57 -12.53 -2.90
C ALA A 7 -13.35 -13.47 -1.72
N ILE A 8 -12.69 -14.60 -1.99
CA ILE A 8 -12.33 -15.57 -0.98
C ILE A 8 -10.96 -15.20 -0.41
N LEU A 9 -10.90 -14.84 0.86
CA LEU A 9 -9.64 -14.50 1.53
C LEU A 9 -8.86 -15.77 1.86
N VAL A 10 -7.59 -15.79 1.47
CA VAL A 10 -6.63 -16.86 1.74
C VAL A 10 -5.46 -16.26 2.50
N ALA A 11 -5.36 -16.60 3.78
CA ALA A 11 -4.25 -16.22 4.64
C ALA A 11 -3.59 -17.47 5.22
N SER A 12 -2.26 -17.49 5.24
CA SER A 12 -1.50 -18.51 5.95
C SER A 12 -1.33 -18.08 7.40
N PRO A 13 -1.59 -18.95 8.40
CA PRO A 13 -1.39 -18.61 9.82
C PRO A 13 0.10 -18.47 10.21
N LEU A 14 1.00 -18.87 9.31
CA LEU A 14 2.46 -18.76 9.49
C LEU A 14 3.03 -17.51 8.82
N ASP A 15 2.48 -17.13 7.66
CA ASP A 15 2.98 -16.03 6.83
C ASP A 15 1.85 -15.06 6.46
N PHE A 16 1.65 -14.06 7.31
CA PHE A 16 0.64 -13.03 7.10
C PHE A 16 0.93 -12.13 5.90
N GLU A 17 2.21 -11.99 5.53
CA GLU A 17 2.62 -11.24 4.33
C GLU A 17 2.11 -11.89 3.04
N ALA A 18 1.93 -13.21 3.05
CA ALA A 18 1.42 -13.98 1.92
C ALA A 18 -0.11 -13.96 1.83
N THR A 19 -0.80 -13.07 2.56
CA THR A 19 -2.26 -12.93 2.48
C THR A 19 -2.68 -12.40 1.11
N TYR A 20 -3.63 -13.09 0.46
CA TYR A 20 -4.23 -12.68 -0.80
C TYR A 20 -5.71 -13.10 -0.85
N ALA A 21 -6.50 -12.50 -1.73
CA ALA A 21 -7.87 -12.94 -1.99
C ALA A 21 -8.04 -13.46 -3.42
N LEU A 22 -9.01 -14.34 -3.62
CA LEU A 22 -9.34 -14.93 -4.91
C LEU A 22 -10.76 -14.57 -5.31
N VAL A 23 -10.91 -14.03 -6.51
CA VAL A 23 -12.21 -13.81 -7.14
C VAL A 23 -12.42 -14.86 -8.23
N HIS A 24 -13.55 -15.55 -8.18
CA HIS A 24 -13.87 -16.64 -9.11
C HIS A 24 -14.84 -16.23 -10.23
N ASP A 25 -15.68 -15.22 -9.98
CA ASP A 25 -16.73 -14.82 -10.92
C ASP A 25 -16.19 -13.81 -11.95
N ALA A 26 -16.42 -14.10 -13.23
CA ALA A 26 -16.00 -13.22 -14.33
C ALA A 26 -16.67 -11.83 -14.28
N GLN A 27 -17.92 -11.75 -13.83
CA GLN A 27 -18.64 -10.48 -13.66
C GLN A 27 -18.01 -9.61 -12.57
N HIS A 28 -17.61 -10.21 -11.44
CA HIS A 28 -16.90 -9.50 -10.37
C HIS A 28 -15.51 -9.04 -10.83
N ILE A 29 -14.81 -9.85 -11.63
CA ILE A 29 -13.51 -9.46 -12.21
C ILE A 29 -13.67 -8.25 -13.12
N ASP A 30 -14.67 -8.24 -14.00
CA ASP A 30 -14.90 -7.12 -14.92
C ASP A 30 -15.31 -5.85 -14.16
N PHE A 31 -16.16 -5.99 -13.14
CA PHE A 31 -16.51 -4.89 -12.23
C PHE A 31 -15.28 -4.30 -11.53
N LEU A 32 -14.40 -5.13 -10.97
CA LEU A 32 -13.19 -4.66 -10.29
C LEU A 32 -12.24 -3.92 -11.24
N GLN A 33 -12.09 -4.42 -12.47
CA GLN A 33 -11.16 -3.85 -13.46
C GLN A 33 -11.71 -2.57 -14.10
N GLN A 34 -12.99 -2.53 -14.45
CA GLN A 34 -13.59 -1.41 -15.16
C GLN A 34 -14.04 -0.29 -14.21
N VAL A 35 -14.63 -0.64 -13.07
CA VAL A 35 -15.25 0.32 -12.15
C VAL A 35 -14.32 0.66 -10.99
N CYS A 36 -13.73 -0.35 -10.34
CA CYS A 36 -12.93 -0.13 -9.12
C CYS A 36 -11.44 0.17 -9.40
N ARG A 37 -10.99 0.05 -10.66
CA ARG A 37 -9.59 0.25 -11.09
C ARG A 37 -8.61 -0.72 -10.43
N ILE A 38 -9.07 -1.91 -10.04
CA ILE A 38 -8.25 -2.97 -9.45
C ILE A 38 -8.06 -4.06 -10.48
N HIS A 39 -6.80 -4.32 -10.82
CA HIS A 39 -6.47 -5.25 -11.90
C HIS A 39 -6.15 -6.65 -11.42
N GLY A 40 -5.56 -6.80 -10.22
CA GLY A 40 -5.08 -8.07 -9.69
C GLY A 40 -4.05 -8.78 -10.58
N SER A 41 -3.71 -10.00 -10.20
CA SER A 41 -2.92 -10.95 -10.98
C SER A 41 -3.83 -12.09 -11.45
N LEU A 42 -3.88 -12.36 -12.75
CA LEU A 42 -4.63 -13.50 -13.27
C LEU A 42 -3.89 -14.80 -12.95
N GLU A 43 -4.60 -15.76 -12.37
CA GLU A 43 -4.07 -17.10 -12.11
C GLU A 43 -4.33 -17.98 -13.35
N GLU A 44 -3.32 -18.11 -14.21
CA GLU A 44 -3.40 -18.90 -15.44
C GLU A 44 -3.34 -20.41 -15.15
N ASN A 45 -4.43 -20.97 -14.63
CA ASN A 45 -4.64 -22.40 -14.72
C ASN A 45 -5.24 -22.72 -16.09
N LEU A 46 -4.38 -23.14 -17.04
CA LEU A 46 -4.72 -23.48 -18.44
C LEU A 46 -5.90 -24.47 -18.57
N THR A 47 -6.27 -25.16 -17.49
CA THR A 47 -7.30 -26.21 -17.45
C THR A 47 -8.61 -25.81 -16.77
N ARG A 48 -8.67 -24.67 -16.04
CA ARG A 48 -9.87 -24.26 -15.29
C ARG A 48 -10.48 -22.98 -15.88
N ARG A 49 -11.64 -23.12 -16.50
CA ARG A 49 -12.60 -22.02 -16.71
C ARG A 49 -13.62 -22.09 -15.57
N PRO A 50 -13.97 -20.99 -14.87
CA PRO A 50 -13.65 -19.58 -15.16
C PRO A 50 -12.26 -19.13 -14.66
N PRO A 51 -11.70 -18.04 -15.24
CA PRO A 51 -10.44 -17.45 -14.80
C PRO A 51 -10.54 -16.96 -13.36
N ARG A 52 -9.48 -17.16 -12.57
CA ARG A 52 -9.40 -16.69 -11.19
C ARG A 52 -8.53 -15.44 -11.14
N LEU A 53 -9.03 -14.41 -10.47
CA LEU A 53 -8.24 -13.22 -10.21
C LEU A 53 -7.71 -13.25 -8.79
N ARG A 54 -6.39 -13.18 -8.65
CA ARG A 54 -5.71 -13.04 -7.36
C ARG A 54 -5.53 -11.56 -7.05
N LEU A 55 -6.13 -11.14 -5.94
CA LEU A 55 -5.97 -9.80 -5.38
C LEU A 55 -4.92 -9.85 -4.28
N ALA A 56 -3.96 -8.93 -4.31
CA ALA A 56 -3.02 -8.77 -3.22
C ALA A 56 -3.68 -8.08 -2.02
N LEU A 57 -3.05 -8.18 -0.83
CA LEU A 57 -3.55 -7.53 0.38
C LEU A 57 -3.83 -6.03 0.18
N GLU A 58 -2.98 -5.32 -0.56
CA GLU A 58 -3.17 -3.88 -0.84
C GLU A 58 -4.47 -3.58 -1.57
N GLU A 59 -4.81 -4.40 -2.58
CA GLU A 59 -6.05 -4.26 -3.34
C GLU A 59 -7.28 -4.65 -2.51
N VAL A 60 -7.13 -5.71 -1.70
CA VAL A 60 -8.19 -6.20 -0.80
C VAL A 60 -8.56 -5.15 0.23
N VAL A 61 -7.56 -4.56 0.90
CA VAL A 61 -7.77 -3.57 1.95
C VAL A 61 -8.51 -2.34 1.41
N VAL A 62 -8.09 -1.82 0.25
CA VAL A 62 -8.80 -0.72 -0.42
C VAL A 62 -10.24 -1.10 -0.77
N GLY A 63 -10.44 -2.32 -1.28
CA GLY A 63 -11.78 -2.77 -1.67
C GLY A 63 -12.76 -2.96 -0.53
N VAL A 64 -12.29 -3.47 0.59
CA VAL A 64 -13.10 -3.61 1.80
C VAL A 64 -13.38 -2.24 2.41
N GLN A 65 -12.36 -1.38 2.52
CA GLN A 65 -12.49 -0.04 3.09
C GLN A 65 -13.48 0.85 2.31
N LYS A 66 -13.52 0.72 0.98
CA LYS A 66 -14.44 1.46 0.11
C LYS A 66 -15.79 0.77 -0.11
N GLY A 67 -15.97 -0.44 0.43
CA GLY A 67 -17.24 -1.17 0.43
C GLY A 67 -17.60 -1.90 -0.88
N PHE A 68 -16.70 -1.93 -1.87
CA PHE A 68 -16.97 -2.62 -3.15
C PHE A 68 -16.49 -4.08 -3.15
N LEU A 69 -15.80 -4.54 -2.10
CA LEU A 69 -15.35 -5.92 -1.94
C LEU A 69 -15.89 -6.52 -0.63
N ARG A 70 -16.56 -7.67 -0.74
CA ARG A 70 -16.97 -8.51 0.40
C ARG A 70 -16.06 -9.73 0.48
N LEU A 71 -15.53 -10.00 1.66
CA LEU A 71 -14.67 -11.14 1.90
C LEU A 71 -15.46 -12.34 2.41
N GLU A 72 -15.22 -13.50 1.81
CA GLU A 72 -15.66 -14.80 2.30
C GLU A 72 -14.43 -15.63 2.70
N SER A 73 -14.54 -16.43 3.75
CA SER A 73 -13.50 -17.38 4.10
C SER A 73 -13.62 -18.65 3.25
N ALA A 74 -12.49 -19.22 2.83
CA ALA A 74 -12.43 -20.44 2.03
C ALA A 74 -13.00 -21.69 2.74
N LEU A 75 -13.19 -21.63 4.07
CA LEU A 75 -13.67 -22.74 4.89
C LEU A 75 -15.09 -22.47 5.41
N LYS A 76 -16.10 -22.74 4.59
CA LYS A 76 -17.48 -22.94 5.08
C LYS A 76 -17.62 -24.38 5.56
N ASN A 77 -17.12 -24.69 6.76
CA ASN A 77 -17.47 -25.91 7.50
C ASN A 77 -17.68 -25.53 8.96
N ASN A 78 -18.84 -25.92 9.50
CA ASN A 78 -19.49 -25.45 10.73
C ASN A 78 -18.74 -25.59 12.07
N ASP A 79 -17.44 -25.96 12.08
CA ASP A 79 -16.69 -26.21 13.32
C ASP A 79 -15.42 -25.35 13.48
N ARG A 80 -15.21 -24.29 12.68
CA ARG A 80 -14.01 -23.42 12.74
C ARG A 80 -14.30 -21.92 12.63
N ASP A 81 -15.31 -21.44 13.34
CA ASP A 81 -15.66 -20.01 13.35
C ASP A 81 -14.56 -19.10 13.92
N ASP A 82 -13.60 -19.63 14.69
CA ASP A 82 -12.50 -18.81 15.22
C ASP A 82 -11.45 -18.46 14.16
N HIS A 83 -11.19 -19.35 13.21
CA HIS A 83 -10.18 -19.09 12.17
C HIS A 83 -10.66 -18.10 11.11
N SER A 84 -11.94 -18.14 10.74
CA SER A 84 -12.53 -17.16 9.79
C SER A 84 -12.55 -15.75 10.39
N LYS A 85 -12.87 -15.62 11.69
CA LYS A 85 -12.77 -14.37 12.44
C LYS A 85 -11.33 -13.85 12.51
N SER A 86 -10.37 -14.74 12.79
CA SER A 86 -8.95 -14.41 12.89
C SER A 86 -8.33 -13.94 11.55
N ILE A 87 -8.85 -14.42 10.42
CA ILE A 87 -8.37 -13.97 9.10
C ILE A 87 -9.00 -12.62 8.71
N ASN A 88 -10.29 -12.41 8.99
CA ASN A 88 -10.95 -11.12 8.76
C ASN A 88 -10.36 -10.02 9.66
N SER A 89 -9.93 -10.36 10.89
CA SER A 89 -9.31 -9.40 11.79
C SER A 89 -7.98 -8.84 11.25
N ILE A 90 -7.25 -9.59 10.40
CA ILE A 90 -6.03 -9.08 9.73
C ILE A 90 -6.37 -7.91 8.82
N VAL A 91 -7.41 -8.06 7.99
CA VAL A 91 -7.82 -7.02 7.05
C VAL A 91 -8.38 -5.82 7.82
N GLU A 92 -9.20 -6.06 8.85
CA GLU A 92 -9.69 -4.98 9.71
C GLU A 92 -8.57 -4.23 10.42
N ARG A 93 -7.52 -4.93 10.88
CA ARG A 93 -6.35 -4.30 11.51
C ARG A 93 -5.50 -3.54 10.51
N ALA A 94 -5.35 -4.06 9.28
CA ALA A 94 -4.72 -3.34 8.19
C ALA A 94 -5.49 -2.05 7.84
N ILE A 95 -6.83 -2.09 7.83
CA ILE A 95 -7.68 -0.92 7.65
C ILE A 95 -7.49 0.08 8.81
N ARG A 96 -7.47 -0.38 10.07
CA ARG A 96 -7.19 0.50 11.23
C ARG A 96 -5.84 1.20 11.10
N THR A 97 -4.81 0.47 10.68
CA THR A 97 -3.46 1.01 10.42
C THR A 97 -3.49 2.10 9.33
N LEU A 98 -4.36 1.98 8.33
CA LEU A 98 -4.52 3.00 7.28
C LEU A 98 -5.25 4.26 7.76
N VAL A 99 -6.21 4.11 8.67
CA VAL A 99 -7.07 5.21 9.16
C VAL A 99 -6.38 6.04 10.25
N GLY A 100 -5.20 5.62 10.73
CA GLY A 100 -4.44 6.36 11.75
C GLY A 100 -5.03 6.26 13.16
N ALA A 101 -5.95 5.31 13.39
CA ALA A 101 -6.47 5.01 14.71
C ALA A 101 -5.51 4.11 15.49
N ASP A 102 -4.28 4.59 15.71
CA ASP A 102 -3.42 4.07 16.76
C ASP A 102 -3.85 4.76 18.08
N THR A 103 -5.06 4.45 18.55
CA THR A 103 -5.37 4.66 19.97
C THR A 103 -4.61 3.62 20.77
N ASP A 104 -3.73 4.12 21.63
CA ASP A 104 -3.09 3.48 22.76
C ASP A 104 -1.96 2.47 22.52
N CYS A 105 -0.74 2.99 22.70
CA CYS A 105 0.38 2.26 23.31
C CYS A 105 0.09 1.96 24.80
N ARG A 106 -1.01 1.26 25.10
CA ARG A 106 -1.27 0.65 26.42
C ARG A 106 -2.14 -0.58 26.25
N ASP A 107 -1.53 -1.66 25.78
CA ASP A 107 -1.87 -3.02 26.20
C ASP A 107 -0.59 -3.86 26.12
N PHE A 108 0.05 -4.06 27.27
CA PHE A 108 1.03 -5.13 27.48
C PHE A 108 0.22 -6.42 27.70
N ASP A 109 0.13 -7.30 26.69
CA ASP A 109 0.64 -8.68 26.72
C ASP A 109 0.29 -9.46 25.42
N ASP A 110 1.27 -10.22 24.92
CA ASP A 110 1.14 -11.49 24.16
C ASP A 110 0.72 -11.56 22.67
N ASP A 111 1.20 -10.69 21.75
CA ASP A 111 0.86 -10.88 20.30
C ASP A 111 1.92 -10.44 19.26
N PHE A 112 3.20 -10.72 19.51
CA PHE A 112 4.30 -10.50 18.52
C PHE A 112 4.15 -11.33 17.23
N LYS A 113 3.18 -12.24 17.15
CA LYS A 113 2.99 -13.19 16.05
C LYS A 113 2.32 -12.57 14.82
N TRP A 114 1.52 -11.51 14.97
CA TRP A 114 0.60 -11.02 13.93
C TRP A 114 0.90 -9.60 13.39
N LYS A 115 2.15 -9.15 13.48
CA LYS A 115 2.54 -7.80 13.02
C LYS A 115 2.99 -7.81 11.55
N LEU A 116 2.29 -7.08 10.69
CA LEU A 116 2.76 -6.79 9.33
C LEU A 116 4.10 -6.05 9.38
N SER A 117 5.01 -6.36 8.47
CA SER A 117 6.29 -5.64 8.37
C SER A 117 6.07 -4.14 8.12
N LEU A 118 7.05 -3.33 8.51
CA LEU A 118 7.01 -1.88 8.29
C LEU A 118 6.88 -1.54 6.80
N GLN A 119 7.67 -2.21 5.95
CA GLN A 119 7.60 -2.05 4.50
C GLN A 119 6.20 -2.38 3.94
N ARG A 120 5.54 -3.43 4.46
CA ARG A 120 4.18 -3.80 4.04
C ARG A 120 3.16 -2.75 4.44
N ARG A 121 3.30 -2.14 5.62
CA ARG A 121 2.42 -1.05 6.10
C ARG A 121 2.58 0.21 5.25
N GLU A 122 3.80 0.61 4.95
CA GLU A 122 4.07 1.77 4.07
C GLU A 122 3.51 1.54 2.67
N ARG A 123 3.70 0.33 2.11
CA ARG A 123 3.11 -0.06 0.83
C ARG A 123 1.60 0.05 0.82
N LEU A 124 0.91 -0.36 1.89
CA LEU A 124 -0.54 -0.24 2.02
C LEU A 124 -0.97 1.23 1.99
N GLN A 125 -0.31 2.09 2.76
CA GLN A 125 -0.61 3.52 2.82
C GLN A 125 -0.39 4.22 1.47
N ILE A 126 0.75 3.95 0.83
CA ILE A 126 1.10 4.51 -0.49
C ILE A 126 0.13 4.02 -1.56
N PHE A 127 -0.24 2.74 -1.55
CA PHE A 127 -1.21 2.18 -2.49
C PHE A 127 -2.58 2.86 -2.33
N HIS A 128 -3.06 3.01 -1.10
CA HIS A 128 -4.31 3.68 -0.79
C HIS A 128 -4.29 5.15 -1.24
N ASP A 129 -3.21 5.89 -0.99
CA ASP A 129 -3.06 7.28 -1.41
C ASP A 129 -3.06 7.43 -2.94
N LEU A 130 -2.28 6.61 -3.65
CA LEU A 130 -2.24 6.61 -5.11
C LEU A 130 -3.60 6.29 -5.74
N TRP A 131 -4.35 5.34 -5.16
CA TRP A 131 -5.69 5.00 -5.61
C TRP A 131 -6.68 6.15 -5.37
N ASN A 132 -6.61 6.81 -4.22
CA ASN A 132 -7.46 7.99 -3.92
C ASN A 132 -7.15 9.17 -4.86
N LYS A 133 -5.87 9.35 -5.24
CA LYS A 133 -5.45 10.32 -6.27
C LYS A 133 -5.95 9.98 -7.68
N GLY A 134 -6.56 8.82 -7.85
CA GLY A 134 -7.23 8.40 -9.07
C GLY A 134 -6.37 7.64 -10.06
N TYR A 135 -5.14 7.29 -9.68
CA TYR A 135 -4.27 6.45 -10.50
C TYR A 135 -4.71 4.99 -10.45
N ILE A 136 -4.47 4.29 -11.56
CA ILE A 136 -4.53 2.83 -11.59
C ILE A 136 -3.16 2.31 -11.15
N VAL A 137 -3.13 1.54 -10.07
CA VAL A 137 -1.89 1.03 -9.47
C VAL A 137 -1.79 -0.46 -9.74
N THR A 138 -0.66 -0.92 -10.28
CA THR A 138 -0.36 -2.35 -10.45
C THR A 138 1.00 -2.68 -9.85
N PHE A 139 1.28 -3.96 -9.61
CA PHE A 139 2.56 -4.40 -9.05
C PHE A 139 3.71 -4.25 -10.04
N GLY A 140 4.82 -3.69 -9.57
CA GLY A 140 6.00 -3.33 -10.36
C GLY A 140 7.11 -4.38 -10.42
N SER A 141 6.88 -5.59 -9.90
CA SER A 141 7.91 -6.62 -9.69
C SER A 141 8.72 -6.96 -10.95
N LYS A 142 8.08 -6.94 -12.13
CA LYS A 142 8.75 -7.14 -13.44
C LYS A 142 9.83 -6.09 -13.75
N PHE A 143 9.74 -4.91 -13.15
CA PHE A 143 10.64 -3.78 -13.36
C PHE A 143 11.46 -3.47 -12.11
N GLY A 144 11.50 -4.38 -11.12
CA GLY A 144 12.20 -4.16 -9.87
C GLY A 144 11.64 -3.01 -9.03
N ALA A 145 10.41 -2.55 -9.30
CA ALA A 145 9.74 -1.52 -8.52
C ALA A 145 8.61 -2.14 -7.68
N ASP A 146 8.12 -1.45 -6.66
CA ASP A 146 6.97 -1.92 -5.88
C ASP A 146 5.68 -1.78 -6.70
N PHE A 147 5.48 -0.61 -7.30
CA PHE A 147 4.29 -0.31 -8.09
C PHE A 147 4.58 0.35 -9.44
N LEU A 148 3.62 0.21 -10.34
CA LEU A 148 3.48 0.97 -11.57
C LEU A 148 2.19 1.76 -11.48
N ILE A 149 2.24 3.03 -11.87
CA ILE A 149 1.05 3.88 -11.96
C ILE A 149 0.66 4.14 -13.41
N TYR A 150 -0.64 4.12 -13.68
CA TYR A 150 -1.23 4.46 -14.98
C TYR A 150 -2.28 5.54 -14.77
N LYS A 151 -2.40 6.44 -15.75
CA LYS A 151 -3.50 7.41 -15.82
C LYS A 151 -4.78 6.78 -16.35
N ASP A 152 -4.62 5.92 -17.37
CA ASP A 152 -5.71 5.19 -18.02
C ASP A 152 -5.49 3.68 -17.90
N SER A 153 -6.39 2.89 -18.49
CA SER A 153 -6.35 1.43 -18.40
C SER A 153 -4.99 0.85 -18.88
N PRO A 154 -4.39 -0.10 -18.14
CA PRO A 154 -3.13 -0.76 -18.50
C PRO A 154 -3.14 -1.48 -19.87
N LYS A 155 -4.33 -1.79 -20.40
CA LYS A 155 -4.51 -2.41 -21.72
C LYS A 155 -4.24 -1.44 -22.88
N HIS A 156 -4.43 -0.14 -22.67
CA HIS A 156 -4.38 0.88 -23.73
C HIS A 156 -3.29 1.93 -23.50
N ALA A 157 -2.88 2.15 -22.25
CA ALA A 157 -1.90 3.17 -21.91
C ALA A 157 -0.63 2.58 -21.29
N HIS A 158 0.49 3.24 -21.56
CA HIS A 158 1.75 2.91 -20.90
C HIS A 158 1.75 3.46 -19.47
N ALA A 159 2.34 2.69 -18.54
CA ALA A 159 2.57 3.17 -17.18
C ALA A 159 3.39 4.47 -17.20
N VAL A 160 2.99 5.44 -16.39
CA VAL A 160 3.56 6.79 -16.32
C VAL A 160 4.83 6.79 -15.49
N ALA A 161 4.82 6.12 -14.34
CA ALA A 161 5.95 6.06 -13.43
C ALA A 161 6.10 4.69 -12.77
N LEU A 162 7.33 4.40 -12.38
CA LEU A 162 7.73 3.37 -11.44
C LEU A 162 7.75 4.00 -10.05
N ILE A 163 7.07 3.36 -9.10
CA ILE A 163 7.06 3.76 -7.69
C ILE A 163 7.90 2.76 -6.91
N VAL A 164 8.90 3.26 -6.20
CA VAL A 164 9.72 2.49 -5.27
C VAL A 164 9.41 2.97 -3.86
N VAL A 165 8.97 2.07 -2.99
CA VAL A 165 8.63 2.37 -1.61
C VAL A 165 9.87 2.21 -0.75
N LYS A 166 10.19 3.27 0.01
CA LYS A 166 11.33 3.32 0.91
C LYS A 166 10.95 3.98 2.22
N GLY A 167 11.56 3.53 3.31
CA GLY A 167 11.34 4.17 4.61
C GLY A 167 11.76 5.64 4.57
N PHE A 168 11.04 6.51 5.29
CA PHE A 168 11.31 7.95 5.26
C PHE A 168 12.73 8.32 5.74
N GLU A 169 13.23 7.59 6.73
CA GLU A 169 14.60 7.75 7.26
C GLU A 169 15.57 6.69 6.71
N GLU A 170 15.13 5.87 5.75
CA GLU A 170 15.97 4.83 5.17
C GLU A 170 17.00 5.46 4.21
N GLU A 171 18.28 5.22 4.48
CA GLU A 171 19.35 5.66 3.58
C GLU A 171 19.33 4.88 2.26
N PHE A 172 19.58 5.60 1.17
CA PHE A 172 19.73 4.99 -0.14
C PHE A 172 21.18 4.62 -0.40
N ALA A 173 21.44 3.34 -0.69
CA ALA A 173 22.70 2.96 -1.29
C ALA A 173 22.81 3.59 -2.69
N ARG A 174 23.96 4.20 -2.99
CA ARG A 174 24.23 4.84 -4.29
C ARG A 174 24.02 3.87 -5.47
N VAL A 175 24.38 2.60 -5.27
CA VAL A 175 24.23 1.54 -6.28
C VAL A 175 22.77 1.26 -6.60
N ASP A 176 21.87 1.34 -5.60
CA ASP A 176 20.44 1.10 -5.78
C ASP A 176 19.81 2.20 -6.63
N ILE A 177 20.13 3.47 -6.32
CA ILE A 177 19.66 4.63 -7.09
C ILE A 177 20.06 4.48 -8.57
N VAL A 178 21.34 4.17 -8.83
CA VAL A 178 21.84 3.98 -10.21
C VAL A 178 21.11 2.82 -10.91
N SER A 179 20.83 1.74 -10.18
CA SER A 179 20.13 0.56 -10.70
C SER A 179 18.68 0.90 -11.08
N PHE A 180 17.94 1.58 -10.21
CA PHE A 180 16.59 2.04 -10.52
C PHE A 180 16.58 3.04 -11.68
N CYS A 181 17.52 3.97 -11.72
CA CYS A 181 17.70 4.90 -12.85
C CYS A 181 17.89 4.17 -14.17
N ARG A 182 18.76 3.14 -14.19
CA ARG A 182 19.00 2.32 -15.37
C ARG A 182 17.72 1.66 -15.85
N ILE A 183 16.98 1.02 -14.95
CA ILE A 183 15.72 0.34 -15.30
C ILE A 183 14.70 1.35 -15.83
N ALA A 184 14.46 2.45 -15.11
CA ALA A 184 13.52 3.50 -15.49
C ALA A 184 13.84 4.08 -16.88
N LYS A 185 15.13 4.30 -17.16
CA LYS A 185 15.60 4.78 -18.47
C LYS A 185 15.37 3.76 -19.59
N MET A 186 15.63 2.47 -19.34
CA MET A 186 15.41 1.40 -20.31
C MET A 186 13.93 1.26 -20.68
N VAL A 187 13.03 1.38 -19.71
CA VAL A 187 11.58 1.27 -19.94
C VAL A 187 10.90 2.60 -20.27
N LYS A 188 11.68 3.69 -20.34
CA LYS A 188 11.23 5.07 -20.59
C LYS A 188 10.08 5.51 -19.68
N LYS A 189 10.20 5.23 -18.37
CA LYS A 189 9.22 5.63 -17.34
C LYS A 189 9.85 6.59 -16.35
N GLN A 190 9.03 7.45 -15.75
CA GLN A 190 9.49 8.28 -14.64
C GLN A 190 9.80 7.39 -13.43
N LEU A 191 10.79 7.76 -12.63
CA LEU A 191 11.12 7.08 -11.39
C LEU A 191 10.77 7.99 -10.22
N VAL A 192 9.95 7.49 -9.31
CA VAL A 192 9.47 8.20 -8.14
C VAL A 192 9.69 7.32 -6.92
N PHE A 193 10.33 7.89 -5.90
CA PHE A 193 10.41 7.30 -4.58
C PHE A 193 9.23 7.77 -3.75
N ALA A 194 8.62 6.85 -3.01
CA ALA A 194 7.49 7.12 -2.13
C ALA A 194 7.83 6.67 -0.71
N SER A 195 7.55 7.54 0.25
CA SER A 195 7.79 7.29 1.68
C SER A 195 6.65 7.83 2.50
N VAL A 196 6.33 7.18 3.61
CA VAL A 196 5.32 7.66 4.55
C VAL A 196 6.01 8.41 5.67
N ARG A 197 5.64 9.68 5.85
CA ARG A 197 6.13 10.49 6.95
C ARG A 197 5.18 10.34 8.14
N THR A 198 5.66 9.69 9.19
CA THR A 198 4.99 9.74 10.49
C THR A 198 5.51 10.97 11.23
N LEU A 199 4.68 12.02 11.30
CA LEU A 199 4.97 13.15 12.18
C LEU A 199 4.79 12.68 13.62
N LYS A 200 5.85 12.13 14.22
CA LYS A 200 5.98 12.18 15.67
C LYS A 200 6.38 13.60 16.00
N GLU A 201 5.55 14.31 16.75
CA GLU A 201 5.97 15.58 17.32
C GLU A 201 7.31 15.37 18.00
N ARG A 202 8.29 16.18 17.63
CA ARG A 202 9.55 16.25 18.36
C ARG A 202 9.17 16.70 19.76
N GLU A 203 9.40 15.86 20.76
CA GLU A 203 9.56 16.36 22.12
C GLU A 203 10.71 17.36 22.06
N CYS A 204 10.36 18.65 22.03
CA CYS A 204 11.31 19.73 22.18
C CYS A 204 11.84 19.65 23.61
N GLU A 205 13.13 19.34 23.74
CA GLU A 205 13.92 19.80 24.88
C GLU A 205 13.83 21.33 24.94
N SER A 206 12.88 21.84 25.71
CA SER A 206 13.07 23.06 26.49
C SER A 206 12.22 23.01 27.74
N GLU A 207 12.86 22.68 28.86
CA GLU A 207 12.34 23.05 30.17
C GLU A 207 12.18 24.57 30.23
N ARG A 208 10.94 25.06 30.42
CA ARG A 208 10.55 26.12 31.38
C ARG A 208 9.05 26.48 31.24
N ALA A 209 8.28 25.96 32.19
CA ALA A 209 7.14 26.55 32.92
C ALA A 209 6.18 27.55 32.22
N ASP A 210 4.94 27.12 31.98
CA ASP A 210 3.70 27.52 32.71
C ASP A 210 2.42 27.61 31.84
N GLU A 211 1.47 26.77 32.25
CA GLU A 211 -0.01 26.82 32.17
C GLU A 211 -0.78 27.15 30.85
N LYS A 212 -1.38 26.06 30.33
CA LYS A 212 -2.83 25.85 30.13
C LYS A 212 -3.54 26.64 29.01
N THR A 213 -3.74 25.99 27.86
CA THR A 213 -5.02 26.05 27.13
C THR A 213 -5.28 24.73 26.40
N ASP A 214 -6.45 24.18 26.68
CA ASP A 214 -7.03 22.96 26.15
C ASP A 214 -7.53 23.19 24.71
N SER A 215 -6.93 22.51 23.73
CA SER A 215 -7.56 22.19 22.45
C SER A 215 -6.86 20.98 21.83
N LEU A 216 -7.21 19.80 22.36
CA LEU A 216 -6.88 18.49 21.81
C LEU A 216 -7.49 18.33 20.39
N LEU A 217 -6.67 18.55 19.38
CA LEU A 217 -6.87 18.04 18.02
C LEU A 217 -5.53 17.47 17.54
N ASP A 218 -5.12 16.36 18.15
CA ASP A 218 -4.01 15.54 17.68
C ASP A 218 -4.43 14.81 16.41
N VAL A 219 -4.41 15.55 15.29
CA VAL A 219 -4.53 14.97 13.95
C VAL A 219 -3.15 14.46 13.59
N THR A 220 -2.90 13.18 13.84
CA THR A 220 -1.72 12.45 13.35
C THR A 220 -1.83 12.29 11.83
N SER A 221 -1.57 13.37 11.08
CA SER A 221 -1.55 13.32 9.63
C SER A 221 -0.34 12.50 9.17
N SER A 222 -0.61 11.27 8.71
CA SER A 222 0.39 10.46 8.01
C SER A 222 0.47 10.96 6.57
N ASP A 223 1.45 11.80 6.29
CA ASP A 223 1.61 12.41 4.97
C ASP A 223 2.51 11.52 4.10
N VAL A 224 2.03 11.18 2.90
CA VAL A 224 2.83 10.44 1.92
C VAL A 224 3.63 11.41 1.07
N VAL A 225 4.96 11.27 1.10
CA VAL A 225 5.91 12.09 0.35
C VAL A 225 6.36 11.36 -0.91
N TYR A 226 6.35 12.07 -2.03
CA TYR A 226 6.80 11.56 -3.33
C TYR A 226 7.96 12.40 -3.84
N VAL A 227 9.09 11.76 -4.11
CA VAL A 227 10.30 12.40 -4.63
C VAL A 227 10.62 11.83 -5.99
N SER A 228 10.56 12.65 -7.03
CA SER A 228 11.09 12.27 -8.34
C SER A 228 12.60 12.51 -8.37
N LEU A 229 13.32 11.64 -9.07
CA LEU A 229 14.76 11.83 -9.30
C LEU A 229 15.07 13.10 -10.08
N THR A 230 14.16 13.53 -10.97
CA THR A 230 14.28 14.80 -11.68
C THR A 230 14.27 15.99 -10.72
N HIS A 231 13.43 15.94 -9.68
CA HIS A 231 13.37 17.00 -8.67
C HIS A 231 14.60 16.94 -7.73
N ALA A 232 15.01 15.75 -7.30
CA ALA A 232 16.18 15.59 -6.42
C ALA A 232 17.47 16.13 -7.07
N LEU A 233 17.68 15.87 -8.36
CA LEU A 233 18.85 16.36 -9.09
C LEU A 233 18.85 17.87 -9.34
N LEU A 234 17.67 18.51 -9.34
CA LEU A 234 17.57 19.97 -9.49
C LEU A 234 17.92 20.70 -8.19
N VAL A 235 17.52 20.15 -7.04
CA VAL A 235 17.85 20.70 -5.71
C VAL A 235 19.37 20.67 -5.49
N SER A 236 20.04 19.56 -5.81
CA SER A 236 21.50 19.45 -5.64
C SER A 236 22.32 20.44 -6.49
N ARG A 237 21.75 20.99 -7.56
CA ARG A 237 22.45 22.02 -8.37
C ARG A 237 22.29 23.43 -7.82
N GLN A 238 21.32 23.67 -6.96
CA GLN A 238 21.11 24.97 -6.33
C GLN A 238 22.01 25.14 -5.11
N ASP A 239 22.28 24.06 -4.38
CA ASP A 239 23.15 24.09 -3.19
C ASP A 239 24.62 24.39 -3.56
N GLU A 240 25.11 23.95 -4.73
CA GLU A 240 26.48 24.28 -5.18
C GLU A 240 26.64 25.74 -5.63
N SER A 241 25.54 26.48 -5.82
CA SER A 241 25.58 27.90 -6.22
C SER A 241 25.45 28.89 -5.05
N GLY A 242 25.31 28.38 -3.81
CA GLY A 242 25.12 29.20 -2.61
C GLY A 242 26.37 29.49 -1.79
N ASP A 243 27.50 28.83 -2.06
CA ASP A 243 28.69 28.89 -1.21
C ASP A 243 29.90 29.51 -1.94
N THR A 244 29.74 30.76 -2.37
CA THR A 244 30.85 31.68 -2.68
C THR A 244 30.40 33.11 -2.44
N MET A 245 30.49 33.57 -1.20
CA MET A 245 30.76 34.98 -0.85
C MET A 245 31.17 35.12 0.61
#